data_AF-A0A6I5HSF2-F1
#
_entry.id   AF-A0A6I5HSF2-F1
#
_cell.length_a   1.000
_cell.length_b   1.000
_cell.length_c   1.000
_cell.angle_alpha   90.00
_cell.angle_beta   90.00
_cell.angle_gamma   90.00
#
_symmetry.space_group_name_H-M   'P 1'
#
loop_
_entity.id
_entity.type
_entity.pdbx_description
1 polymer ?
#
loop_
_entity_poly.entity_id
_entity_poly.type
_entity_poly.pdbx_seq_one_letter_code
_entity_poly.pdbx_strand_id
1 'polypeptide(L)'
;MTELILILLASAAGAGVSLHFLRRARAEKRRADESQQQREQLAQQLRAAEQFVAYIAQTVVQAAASEAQTGRPYQLDPAVPPQLAHTQLANGLSALANQVRSAITMTSRLAQNAAEEQLAQVWSETERQVAQARQESVDVARAAVRAFASSTVHRAAKLSSTISAGVRRHVSDEAYATLVEMDHLAQQMLLTASGYGVLAGDKLSRRWPATTLTDVVRTAMGRVEGYQRVQHTDLESFAVRSRAVEAVVHALAVLLDNALRYSPPNARVHVSLEHGANAAFLVVDDAGLRMEDERLTWAREVMSGEQRDDITRLGAYPQTGLRVASVLAHQYGFRVELTAPNLYGGTRAIIVLPQELLTTPGPSRPVPAQTVPVARPAAVPPAPLPALLTEPEPEPMTPATPEPVAEPAWARTEEPAPTPEPAPAPEPDPRPGSRPAQTTTASGLTVRRRGERPAAARSGPEPVVEPGRPAVAAAWMAGSRRSRDNQNPPRTDEGR
;
A
#
# COMPACT_ATOMS: atom_id res chain seq x y z
N MET A 1 124.01 -66.81 6.04
CA MET A 1 123.45 -65.47 6.36
C MET A 1 122.54 -64.92 5.27
N THR A 2 122.79 -65.17 3.98
CA THR A 2 122.00 -64.68 2.84
C THR A 2 120.58 -65.24 2.75
N GLU A 3 120.36 -66.53 3.04
CA GLU A 3 119.00 -67.13 3.04
C GLU A 3 118.07 -66.51 4.09
N LEU A 4 118.58 -66.20 5.27
CA LEU A 4 117.81 -65.56 6.34
C LEU A 4 117.32 -64.16 5.94
N ILE A 5 118.12 -63.40 5.18
CA ILE A 5 117.77 -62.06 4.70
C ILE A 5 116.70 -62.13 3.60
N LEU A 6 116.78 -63.11 2.70
CA LEU A 6 115.76 -63.36 1.67
C LEU A 6 114.41 -63.78 2.28
N ILE A 7 114.43 -64.63 3.31
CA ILE A 7 113.22 -65.04 4.04
C ILE A 7 112.61 -63.83 4.78
N LEU A 8 113.44 -62.96 5.38
CA LEU A 8 112.99 -61.72 6.03
C LEU A 8 112.39 -60.69 5.05
N LEU A 9 113.00 -60.52 3.88
CA LEU A 9 112.48 -59.65 2.82
C LEU A 9 111.20 -60.19 2.20
N ALA A 10 111.11 -61.50 1.95
CA ALA A 10 109.90 -62.14 1.44
C ALA A 10 108.73 -62.08 2.44
N SER A 11 109.02 -62.25 3.74
CA SER A 11 108.02 -62.11 4.80
C SER A 11 107.61 -60.66 5.04
N ALA A 12 108.54 -59.70 4.93
CA ALA A 12 108.21 -58.27 4.97
C ALA A 12 107.37 -57.81 3.75
N ALA A 13 107.69 -58.31 2.55
CA ALA A 13 106.92 -58.07 1.34
C ALA A 13 105.51 -58.72 1.42
N GLY A 14 105.41 -59.96 1.90
CA GLY A 14 104.13 -60.65 2.14
C GLY A 14 103.28 -59.98 3.22
N ALA A 15 103.91 -59.47 4.28
CA ALA A 15 103.24 -58.65 5.31
C ALA A 15 102.76 -57.31 4.74
N GLY A 16 103.56 -56.64 3.89
CA GLY A 16 103.19 -55.39 3.22
C GLY A 16 102.01 -55.55 2.25
N VAL A 17 102.00 -56.62 1.46
CA VAL A 17 100.90 -56.98 0.55
C VAL A 17 99.63 -57.33 1.35
N SER A 18 99.75 -58.13 2.42
CA SER A 18 98.62 -58.42 3.31
C SER A 18 98.04 -57.18 3.96
N LEU A 19 98.89 -56.25 4.43
CA LEU A 19 98.45 -54.99 5.02
C LEU A 19 97.72 -54.10 3.99
N HIS A 20 98.18 -54.09 2.74
CA HIS A 20 97.54 -53.36 1.64
C HIS A 20 96.14 -53.92 1.32
N PHE A 21 95.99 -55.24 1.20
CA PHE A 21 94.68 -55.89 0.99
C PHE A 21 93.72 -55.68 2.17
N LEU A 22 94.22 -55.75 3.42
CA LEU A 22 93.43 -55.43 4.62
C LEU A 22 92.99 -53.97 4.66
N ARG A 23 93.85 -53.02 4.29
CA ARG A 23 93.49 -51.59 4.19
C ARG A 23 92.46 -51.34 3.08
N ARG A 24 92.61 -52.00 1.92
CA ARG A 24 91.69 -51.90 0.79
C ARG A 24 90.32 -52.50 1.12
N ALA A 25 90.27 -53.67 1.74
CA ALA A 25 89.03 -54.30 2.21
C ALA A 25 88.34 -53.46 3.30
N ARG A 26 89.08 -52.84 4.22
CA ARG A 26 88.53 -51.89 5.21
C ARG A 26 88.00 -50.61 4.55
N ALA A 27 88.68 -50.09 3.53
CA ALA A 27 88.22 -48.92 2.79
C ALA A 27 86.96 -49.20 1.95
N GLU A 28 86.87 -50.36 1.30
CA GLU A 28 85.68 -50.81 0.59
C GLU A 28 84.52 -51.09 1.54
N LYS A 29 84.77 -51.71 2.69
CA LYS A 29 83.76 -51.89 3.74
C LYS A 29 83.24 -50.55 4.27
N ARG A 30 84.12 -49.58 4.55
CA ARG A 30 83.72 -48.22 4.95
C ARG A 30 82.87 -47.55 3.87
N ARG A 31 83.25 -47.64 2.60
CA ARG A 31 82.44 -47.09 1.49
C ARG A 31 81.08 -47.77 1.35
N ALA A 32 81.01 -49.09 1.59
CA ALA A 32 79.76 -49.84 1.58
C ALA A 32 78.86 -49.45 2.77
N ASP A 33 79.44 -49.34 3.97
CA ASP A 33 78.75 -48.90 5.19
C ASP A 33 78.26 -47.44 5.04
N GLU A 34 79.08 -46.54 4.49
CA GLU A 34 78.73 -45.14 4.16
C GLU A 34 77.61 -45.06 3.11
N SER A 35 77.70 -45.87 2.04
CA SER A 35 76.64 -45.97 1.02
C SER A 35 75.34 -46.53 1.58
N GLN A 36 75.41 -47.50 2.49
CA GLN A 36 74.22 -48.08 3.12
C GLN A 36 73.57 -47.09 4.07
N GLN A 37 74.36 -46.38 4.88
CA GLN A 37 73.88 -45.28 5.73
C GLN A 37 73.21 -44.18 4.90
N GLN A 38 73.81 -43.76 3.78
CA GLN A 38 73.19 -42.79 2.86
C GLN A 38 71.85 -43.29 2.29
N ARG A 39 71.75 -44.56 1.87
CA ARG A 39 70.50 -45.15 1.38
C ARG A 39 69.42 -45.22 2.45
N GLU A 40 69.78 -45.62 3.66
CA GLU A 40 68.85 -45.66 4.80
C GLU A 40 68.36 -44.26 5.16
N GLN A 41 69.23 -43.25 5.12
CA GLN A 41 68.90 -41.86 5.37
C GLN A 41 67.95 -41.29 4.30
N LEU A 42 68.21 -41.55 3.01
CA LEU A 42 67.30 -41.20 1.90
C LEU A 42 65.94 -41.89 2.02
N ALA A 43 65.92 -43.17 2.38
CA ALA A 43 64.68 -43.93 2.57
C ALA A 43 63.84 -43.43 3.77
N GLN A 44 64.50 -42.90 4.81
CA GLN A 44 63.82 -42.22 5.92
C GLN A 44 63.28 -40.85 5.50
N GLN A 45 64.03 -40.08 4.71
CA GLN A 45 63.57 -38.80 4.16
C GLN A 45 62.33 -38.96 3.26
N LEU A 46 62.32 -39.96 2.36
CA LEU A 46 61.16 -40.24 1.51
C LEU A 46 59.91 -40.61 2.33
N ARG A 47 60.04 -41.48 3.32
CA ARG A 47 58.91 -41.84 4.22
C ARG A 47 58.40 -40.64 5.01
N ALA A 48 59.31 -39.82 5.54
CA ALA A 48 58.92 -38.59 6.23
C ALA A 48 58.21 -37.61 5.28
N ALA A 49 58.63 -37.53 4.02
CA ALA A 49 57.99 -36.68 3.02
C ALA A 49 56.57 -37.16 2.68
N GLU A 50 56.38 -38.46 2.47
CA GLU A 50 55.05 -39.03 2.24
C GLU A 50 54.09 -38.76 3.41
N GLN A 51 54.56 -38.98 4.64
CA GLN A 51 53.78 -38.68 5.84
C GLN A 51 53.46 -37.19 5.98
N PHE A 52 54.42 -36.32 5.64
CA PHE A 52 54.22 -34.88 5.69
C PHE A 52 53.23 -34.40 4.63
N VAL A 53 53.28 -34.93 3.41
CA VAL A 53 52.29 -34.66 2.36
C VAL A 53 50.89 -35.10 2.80
N ALA A 54 50.76 -36.31 3.36
CA ALA A 54 49.49 -36.80 3.87
C ALA A 54 48.95 -35.90 5.00
N TYR A 55 49.81 -35.49 5.92
CA TYR A 55 49.46 -34.55 7.00
C TYR A 55 49.02 -33.18 6.44
N ILE A 56 49.77 -32.62 5.49
CA ILE A 56 49.43 -31.36 4.82
C ILE A 56 48.07 -31.49 4.12
N ALA A 57 47.86 -32.54 3.35
CA ALA A 57 46.61 -32.75 2.61
C ALA A 57 45.41 -32.83 3.56
N GLN A 58 45.56 -33.50 4.70
CA GLN A 58 44.47 -33.66 5.66
C GLN A 58 44.24 -32.39 6.51
N THR A 59 45.28 -31.64 6.82
CA THR A 59 45.20 -30.51 7.77
C THR A 59 45.03 -29.16 7.07
N VAL A 60 45.79 -28.90 6.00
CA VAL A 60 45.79 -27.61 5.29
C VAL A 60 44.51 -27.39 4.53
N VAL A 61 43.95 -28.44 3.90
CA VAL A 61 42.66 -28.33 3.19
C VAL A 61 41.52 -28.05 4.18
N GLN A 62 41.47 -28.77 5.30
CA GLN A 62 40.47 -28.55 6.36
C GLN A 62 40.60 -27.16 6.99
N ALA A 63 41.83 -26.73 7.30
CA ALA A 63 42.11 -25.42 7.87
C ALA A 63 41.80 -24.28 6.89
N ALA A 64 42.13 -24.43 5.61
CA ALA A 64 41.80 -23.44 4.59
C ALA A 64 40.28 -23.33 4.40
N ALA A 65 39.56 -24.45 4.45
CA ALA A 65 38.11 -24.48 4.40
C ALA A 65 37.46 -23.84 5.64
N SER A 66 38.03 -24.04 6.83
CA SER A 66 37.52 -23.43 8.06
C SER A 66 37.84 -21.93 8.15
N GLU A 67 39.03 -21.50 7.74
CA GLU A 67 39.42 -20.10 7.59
C GLU A 67 38.51 -19.38 6.59
N ALA A 68 38.20 -20.04 5.47
CA ALA A 68 37.24 -19.55 4.49
C ALA A 68 35.84 -19.35 5.08
N GLN A 69 35.34 -20.30 5.90
CA GLN A 69 34.00 -20.19 6.49
C GLN A 69 33.92 -19.17 7.63
N THR A 70 34.98 -19.04 8.44
CA THR A 70 34.96 -18.26 9.68
C THR A 70 35.65 -16.90 9.57
N GLY A 71 36.41 -16.67 8.49
CA GLY A 71 37.23 -15.47 8.30
C GLY A 71 38.43 -15.36 9.25
N ARG A 72 38.66 -16.36 10.12
CA ARG A 72 39.75 -16.35 11.10
C ARG A 72 40.97 -17.09 10.55
N PRO A 73 42.15 -16.45 10.47
CA PRO A 73 43.36 -17.10 10.00
C PRO A 73 43.72 -18.26 10.94
N TYR A 74 43.80 -19.46 10.39
CA TYR A 74 44.22 -20.64 11.14
C TYR A 74 45.73 -20.78 11.04
N GLN A 75 46.44 -20.61 12.17
CA GLN A 75 47.89 -20.66 12.20
C GLN A 75 48.36 -22.12 12.22
N LEU A 76 48.69 -22.62 11.03
CA LEU A 76 49.38 -23.90 10.86
C LEU A 76 50.87 -23.67 11.04
N ASP A 77 51.42 -24.17 12.14
CA ASP A 77 52.85 -24.50 12.24
C ASP A 77 52.97 -26.01 12.06
N PRO A 78 52.94 -26.53 10.82
CA PRO A 78 53.13 -27.95 10.59
C PRO A 78 54.59 -28.25 10.96
N ALA A 79 54.79 -28.90 12.10
CA ALA A 79 56.13 -29.24 12.56
C ALA A 79 56.83 -30.07 11.47
N VAL A 80 57.78 -29.45 10.75
CA VAL A 80 58.53 -30.12 9.69
C VAL A 80 59.26 -31.30 10.34
N PRO A 81 59.08 -32.53 9.83
CA PRO A 81 59.79 -33.67 10.38
C PRO A 81 61.30 -33.38 10.43
N PRO A 82 61.99 -33.68 11.54
CA PRO A 82 63.41 -33.32 11.69
C PRO A 82 64.30 -33.94 10.60
N GLN A 83 63.86 -35.05 9.99
CA GLN A 83 64.53 -35.70 8.87
C GLN A 83 64.51 -34.87 7.57
N LEU A 84 63.53 -33.97 7.42
CA LEU A 84 63.33 -33.09 6.27
C LEU A 84 63.78 -31.65 6.54
N ALA A 85 64.13 -31.31 7.78
CA ALA A 85 64.58 -29.98 8.15
C ALA A 85 65.75 -29.53 7.27
N HIS A 86 65.71 -28.27 6.82
CA HIS A 86 66.73 -27.67 5.95
C HIS A 86 66.88 -28.29 4.54
N THR A 87 65.93 -29.12 4.10
CA THR A 87 65.92 -29.65 2.72
C THR A 87 65.12 -28.76 1.76
N GLN A 88 65.48 -28.75 0.47
CA GLN A 88 64.68 -28.05 -0.55
C GLN A 88 63.27 -28.65 -0.73
N LEU A 89 63.14 -29.96 -0.47
CA LEU A 89 61.85 -30.65 -0.52
C LEU A 89 60.86 -30.10 0.51
N ALA A 90 61.30 -29.88 1.76
CA ALA A 90 60.47 -29.28 2.80
C ALA A 90 59.99 -27.87 2.43
N ASN A 91 60.87 -27.05 1.84
CA ASN A 91 60.52 -25.71 1.36
C ASN A 91 59.48 -25.76 0.23
N GLY A 92 59.67 -26.66 -0.75
CA GLY A 92 58.73 -26.86 -1.85
C GLY A 92 57.35 -27.32 -1.39
N LEU A 93 57.29 -28.28 -0.47
CA LEU A 93 56.03 -28.78 0.11
C LEU A 93 55.30 -27.70 0.91
N SER A 94 56.04 -26.88 1.67
CA SER A 94 55.46 -25.76 2.43
C SER A 94 54.94 -24.65 1.51
N ALA A 95 55.66 -24.35 0.42
CA ALA A 95 55.22 -23.40 -0.60
C ALA A 95 53.93 -23.88 -1.29
N LEU A 96 53.88 -25.17 -1.67
CA LEU A 96 52.68 -25.78 -2.25
C LEU A 96 51.49 -25.72 -1.29
N ALA A 97 51.69 -26.07 -0.01
CA ALA A 97 50.65 -25.99 1.01
C ALA A 97 50.08 -24.57 1.15
N ASN A 98 50.95 -23.55 1.16
CA ASN A 98 50.53 -22.15 1.19
C ASN A 98 49.76 -21.74 -0.06
N GLN A 99 50.17 -22.22 -1.24
CA GLN A 99 49.50 -21.93 -2.50
C GLN A 99 48.11 -22.57 -2.56
N VAL A 100 47.97 -23.83 -2.13
CA VAL A 100 46.68 -24.53 -2.02
C VAL A 100 45.75 -23.81 -1.05
N ARG A 101 46.26 -23.43 0.13
CA ARG A 101 45.48 -22.64 1.11
C ARG A 101 44.98 -21.34 0.49
N SER A 102 45.86 -20.55 -0.11
CA SER A 102 45.50 -19.27 -0.74
C SER A 102 44.43 -19.46 -1.81
N ALA A 103 44.53 -20.52 -2.63
CA ALA A 103 43.55 -20.82 -3.67
C ALA A 103 42.17 -21.17 -3.09
N ILE A 104 42.11 -22.00 -2.04
CA ILE A 104 40.86 -22.35 -1.35
C ILE A 104 40.23 -21.10 -0.74
N THR A 105 40.98 -20.33 0.05
CA THR A 105 40.46 -19.12 0.71
C THR A 105 39.97 -18.09 -0.30
N MET A 106 40.69 -17.88 -1.41
CA MET A 106 40.26 -16.97 -2.48
C MET A 106 38.97 -17.44 -3.14
N THR A 107 38.88 -18.73 -3.51
CA THR A 107 37.69 -19.29 -4.16
C THR A 107 36.47 -19.22 -3.26
N SER A 108 36.63 -19.53 -1.96
CA SER A 108 35.54 -19.40 -1.00
C SER A 108 35.09 -17.96 -0.76
N ARG A 109 36.02 -17.00 -0.72
CA ARG A 109 35.66 -15.56 -0.64
C ARG A 109 34.88 -15.10 -1.87
N LEU A 110 35.30 -15.52 -3.07
CA LEU A 110 34.56 -15.22 -4.30
C LEU A 110 33.14 -15.83 -4.26
N ALA A 111 33.01 -17.07 -3.79
CA ALA A 111 31.70 -17.71 -3.63
C ALA A 111 30.82 -17.01 -2.58
N GLN A 112 31.40 -16.57 -1.46
CA GLN A 112 30.69 -15.79 -0.43
C GLN A 112 30.23 -14.44 -0.96
N ASN A 113 31.11 -13.67 -1.59
CA ASN A 113 30.76 -12.39 -2.19
C ASN A 113 29.66 -12.56 -3.25
N ALA A 114 29.75 -13.57 -4.10
CA ALA A 114 28.71 -13.87 -5.08
C ALA A 114 27.37 -14.24 -4.42
N ALA A 115 27.41 -15.00 -3.32
CA ALA A 115 26.20 -15.34 -2.55
C ALA A 115 25.59 -14.11 -1.85
N GLU A 116 26.42 -13.21 -1.30
CA GLU A 116 25.98 -11.95 -0.71
C GLU A 116 25.37 -11.02 -1.76
N GLU A 117 26.00 -10.92 -2.94
CA GLU A 117 25.46 -10.17 -4.08
C GLU A 117 24.11 -10.73 -4.55
N GLN A 118 23.99 -12.05 -4.66
CA GLN A 118 22.72 -12.70 -5.00
C GLN A 118 21.65 -12.44 -3.95
N LEU A 119 21.99 -12.54 -2.66
CA LEU A 119 21.06 -12.24 -1.58
C LEU A 119 20.60 -10.78 -1.63
N ALA A 120 21.53 -9.84 -1.82
CA ALA A 120 21.22 -8.41 -1.97
C ALA A 120 20.32 -8.14 -3.19
N GLN A 121 20.57 -8.81 -4.32
CA GLN A 121 19.72 -8.73 -5.51
C GLN A 121 18.30 -9.22 -5.21
N VAL A 122 18.15 -10.39 -4.59
CA VAL A 122 16.85 -10.95 -4.22
C VAL A 122 16.09 -10.02 -3.26
N TRP A 123 16.76 -9.44 -2.27
CA TRP A 123 16.15 -8.45 -1.37
C TRP A 123 15.68 -7.21 -2.12
N SER A 124 16.54 -6.63 -2.96
CA SER A 124 16.18 -5.43 -3.73
C SER A 124 15.01 -5.68 -4.69
N GLU A 125 14.95 -6.87 -5.29
CA GLU A 125 13.87 -7.28 -6.17
C GLU A 125 12.58 -7.50 -5.38
N THR A 126 12.66 -8.13 -4.21
CA THR A 126 11.51 -8.31 -3.31
C THR A 126 10.97 -6.96 -2.85
N GLU A 127 11.83 -6.01 -2.47
CA GLU A 127 11.44 -4.65 -2.09
C GLU A 127 10.73 -3.93 -3.24
N ARG A 128 11.24 -4.05 -4.48
CA ARG A 128 10.59 -3.49 -5.67
C ARG A 128 9.23 -4.13 -5.92
N GLN A 129 9.12 -5.45 -5.83
CA GLN A 129 7.86 -6.16 -6.02
C GLN A 129 6.82 -5.78 -4.97
N VAL A 130 7.22 -5.65 -3.70
CA VAL A 130 6.35 -5.17 -2.62
C VAL A 130 5.92 -3.73 -2.87
N ALA A 131 6.83 -2.85 -3.29
CA ALA A 131 6.50 -1.46 -3.63
C ALA A 131 5.54 -1.38 -4.83
N GLN A 132 5.77 -2.18 -5.87
CA GLN A 132 4.92 -2.26 -7.05
C GLN A 132 3.53 -2.79 -6.69
N ALA A 133 3.42 -3.92 -6.00
CA ALA A 133 2.14 -4.49 -5.58
C ALA A 133 1.35 -3.52 -4.69
N ARG A 134 2.05 -2.77 -3.82
CA ARG A 134 1.44 -1.70 -3.02
C ARG A 134 0.90 -0.57 -3.91
N GLN A 135 1.68 -0.12 -4.89
CA GLN A 135 1.25 0.94 -5.81
C GLN A 135 0.06 0.50 -6.66
N GLU A 136 0.10 -0.71 -7.21
CA GLU A 136 -1.01 -1.32 -7.95
C GLU A 136 -2.27 -1.41 -7.09
N SER A 137 -2.14 -1.81 -5.82
CA SER A 137 -3.27 -1.83 -4.88
C SER A 137 -3.87 -0.44 -4.65
N VAL A 138 -3.03 0.59 -4.49
CA VAL A 138 -3.48 1.99 -4.35
C VAL A 138 -4.21 2.45 -5.62
N ASP A 139 -3.68 2.14 -6.80
CA ASP A 139 -4.28 2.55 -8.07
C ASP A 139 -5.61 1.84 -8.35
N VAL A 140 -5.72 0.55 -8.02
CA VAL A 140 -6.99 -0.20 -8.08
C VAL A 140 -8.00 0.38 -7.11
N ALA A 141 -7.61 0.66 -5.86
CA ALA A 141 -8.51 1.27 -4.87
C ALA A 141 -8.99 2.66 -5.33
N ARG A 142 -8.09 3.48 -5.87
CA ARG A 142 -8.41 4.80 -6.43
C ARG A 142 -9.39 4.68 -7.59
N ALA A 143 -9.15 3.76 -8.52
CA ALA A 143 -10.05 3.52 -9.65
C ALA A 143 -11.45 3.07 -9.20
N ALA A 144 -11.53 2.19 -8.20
CA ALA A 144 -12.79 1.73 -7.63
C ALA A 144 -13.58 2.86 -6.95
N VAL A 145 -12.92 3.70 -6.12
CA VAL A 145 -13.57 4.86 -5.49
C VAL A 145 -14.04 5.86 -6.56
N ARG A 146 -13.22 6.12 -7.58
CA ARG A 146 -13.60 6.97 -8.71
C ARG A 146 -14.86 6.46 -9.40
N ALA A 147 -14.88 5.18 -9.80
CA ALA A 147 -16.02 4.57 -10.48
C ALA A 147 -17.31 4.65 -9.64
N PHE A 148 -17.20 4.35 -8.34
CA PHE A 148 -18.33 4.46 -7.41
C PHE A 148 -18.82 5.91 -7.26
N ALA A 149 -17.90 6.87 -7.11
CA ALA A 149 -18.20 8.29 -7.02
C ALA A 149 -18.91 8.79 -8.28
N SER A 150 -18.38 8.51 -9.47
CA SER A 150 -19.01 8.91 -10.74
C SER A 150 -20.40 8.30 -10.92
N SER A 151 -20.55 7.02 -10.59
CA SER A 151 -21.84 6.32 -10.65
C SER A 151 -22.88 6.94 -9.70
N THR A 152 -22.44 7.33 -8.50
CA THR A 152 -23.28 8.00 -7.49
C THR A 152 -23.65 9.41 -7.92
N VAL A 153 -22.69 10.19 -8.45
CA VAL A 153 -22.95 11.53 -9.02
C VAL A 153 -24.00 11.44 -10.13
N HIS A 154 -23.86 10.49 -11.07
CA HIS A 154 -24.81 10.33 -12.16
C HIS A 154 -26.24 10.05 -11.65
N ARG A 155 -26.39 9.13 -10.69
CA ARG A 155 -27.70 8.80 -10.10
C ARG A 155 -28.27 9.98 -9.29
N ALA A 156 -27.46 10.62 -8.46
CA ALA A 156 -27.89 11.75 -7.64
C ALA A 156 -28.29 12.97 -8.51
N ALA A 157 -27.58 13.22 -9.61
CA ALA A 157 -27.92 14.27 -10.57
C ALA A 157 -29.28 14.00 -11.25
N LYS A 158 -29.54 12.75 -11.65
CA LYS A 158 -30.84 12.34 -12.20
C LYS A 158 -31.97 12.49 -11.17
N LEU A 159 -31.71 12.13 -9.92
CA LEU A 159 -32.65 12.30 -8.82
C LEU A 159 -32.97 13.79 -8.59
N SER A 160 -31.95 14.63 -8.42
CA SER A 160 -32.12 16.07 -8.21
C SER A 160 -32.86 16.73 -9.38
N SER A 161 -32.56 16.35 -10.63
CA SER A 161 -33.30 16.86 -11.80
C SER A 161 -34.79 16.53 -11.74
N THR A 162 -35.14 15.30 -11.36
CA THR A 162 -36.53 14.85 -11.19
C THR A 162 -37.22 15.61 -10.04
N ILE A 163 -36.56 15.73 -8.88
CA ILE A 163 -37.10 16.45 -7.73
C ILE A 163 -37.30 17.92 -8.08
N SER A 164 -36.30 18.57 -8.67
CA SER A 164 -36.37 19.95 -9.13
C SER A 164 -37.52 20.20 -10.10
N ALA A 165 -37.81 19.26 -11.01
CA ALA A 165 -38.98 19.34 -11.87
C ALA A 165 -40.30 19.23 -11.07
N GLY A 166 -40.35 18.37 -10.06
CA GLY A 166 -41.45 18.27 -9.10
C GLY A 166 -41.66 19.56 -8.32
N VAL A 167 -40.60 20.13 -7.73
CA VAL A 167 -40.64 21.40 -6.99
C VAL A 167 -41.26 22.51 -7.84
N ARG A 168 -40.83 22.65 -9.10
CA ARG A 168 -41.38 23.66 -10.03
C ARG A 168 -42.85 23.43 -10.39
N ARG A 169 -43.31 22.18 -10.40
CA ARG A 169 -44.70 21.84 -10.71
C ARG A 169 -45.64 22.00 -9.50
N HIS A 170 -45.12 21.80 -8.29
CA HIS A 170 -45.87 21.75 -7.04
C HIS A 170 -45.57 22.92 -6.09
N VAL A 171 -45.21 24.11 -6.62
CA VAL A 171 -44.74 25.27 -5.82
C VAL A 171 -45.72 25.72 -4.72
N SER A 172 -47.03 25.55 -4.95
CA SER A 172 -48.10 25.95 -4.03
C SER A 172 -48.79 24.75 -3.35
N ASP A 173 -48.18 23.58 -3.40
CA ASP A 173 -48.71 22.33 -2.89
C ASP A 173 -48.09 22.00 -1.52
N GLU A 174 -48.77 21.20 -0.70
CA GLU A 174 -48.22 20.67 0.55
C GLU A 174 -46.95 19.83 0.30
N ALA A 175 -46.85 19.24 -0.90
CA ALA A 175 -45.69 18.50 -1.35
C ALA A 175 -44.41 19.34 -1.51
N TYR A 176 -44.52 20.68 -1.62
CA TYR A 176 -43.38 21.56 -1.87
C TYR A 176 -42.30 21.44 -0.80
N ALA A 177 -42.70 21.49 0.49
CA ALA A 177 -41.76 21.43 1.60
C ALA A 177 -40.95 20.13 1.59
N THR A 178 -41.63 19.00 1.39
CA THR A 178 -40.99 17.67 1.28
C THR A 178 -40.06 17.60 0.07
N LEU A 179 -40.46 18.10 -1.09
CA LEU A 179 -39.63 18.07 -2.29
C LEU A 179 -38.38 18.95 -2.16
N VAL A 180 -38.49 20.10 -1.48
CA VAL A 180 -37.33 20.96 -1.16
C VAL A 180 -36.36 20.23 -0.22
N GLU A 181 -36.86 19.56 0.82
CA GLU A 181 -36.03 18.74 1.72
C GLU A 181 -35.31 17.62 0.95
N MET A 182 -36.02 16.92 0.05
CA MET A 182 -35.43 15.87 -0.79
C MET A 182 -34.36 16.42 -1.75
N ASP A 183 -34.54 17.62 -2.31
CA ASP A 183 -33.52 18.21 -3.18
C ASP A 183 -32.24 18.52 -2.40
N HIS A 184 -32.34 19.04 -1.18
CA HIS A 184 -31.17 19.28 -0.33
C HIS A 184 -30.40 17.99 -0.03
N LEU A 185 -31.10 16.89 0.28
CA LEU A 185 -30.46 15.59 0.45
C LEU A 185 -29.75 15.13 -0.83
N ALA A 186 -30.36 15.34 -2.00
CA ALA A 186 -29.73 15.03 -3.28
C ALA A 186 -28.50 15.90 -3.56
N GLN A 187 -28.52 17.20 -3.20
CA GLN A 187 -27.35 18.07 -3.30
C GLN A 187 -26.23 17.64 -2.35
N GLN A 188 -26.55 17.20 -1.13
CA GLN A 188 -25.56 16.71 -0.18
C GLN A 188 -24.93 15.38 -0.64
N MET A 189 -25.72 14.50 -1.27
CA MET A 189 -25.21 13.31 -1.94
C MET A 189 -24.27 13.67 -3.10
N LEU A 190 -24.63 14.66 -3.92
CA LEU A 190 -23.77 15.16 -5.00
C LEU A 190 -22.46 15.76 -4.46
N LEU A 191 -22.54 16.57 -3.39
CA LEU A 191 -21.37 17.16 -2.74
C LEU A 191 -20.44 16.05 -2.23
N THR A 192 -20.97 15.09 -1.49
CA THR A 192 -20.21 13.98 -0.91
C THR A 192 -19.58 13.10 -1.99
N ALA A 193 -20.36 12.67 -2.99
CA ALA A 193 -19.88 11.81 -4.06
C ALA A 193 -18.82 12.51 -4.93
N SER A 194 -19.04 13.78 -5.27
CA SER A 194 -18.05 14.57 -6.01
C SER A 194 -16.76 14.76 -5.21
N GLY A 195 -16.86 14.91 -3.88
CA GLY A 195 -15.69 14.96 -2.99
C GLY A 195 -14.86 13.68 -3.05
N TYR A 196 -15.50 12.50 -3.03
CA TYR A 196 -14.78 11.23 -3.22
C TYR A 196 -14.13 11.12 -4.60
N GLY A 197 -14.79 11.62 -5.66
CA GLY A 197 -14.19 11.71 -7.00
C GLY A 197 -12.91 12.56 -6.98
N VAL A 198 -12.94 13.72 -6.32
CA VAL A 198 -11.77 14.60 -6.16
C VAL A 198 -10.64 13.90 -5.42
N LEU A 199 -10.92 13.19 -4.32
CA LEU A 199 -9.91 12.38 -3.62
C LEU A 199 -9.35 11.24 -4.47
N ALA A 200 -10.14 10.74 -5.42
CA ALA A 200 -9.69 9.77 -6.41
C ALA A 200 -8.98 10.41 -7.62
N GLY A 201 -8.75 11.72 -7.61
CA GLY A 201 -8.01 12.46 -8.64
C GLY A 201 -8.87 13.04 -9.77
N ASP A 202 -10.20 12.96 -9.69
CA ASP A 202 -11.07 13.61 -10.69
C ASP A 202 -11.04 15.14 -10.56
N LYS A 203 -11.24 15.81 -11.69
CA LYS A 203 -11.47 17.25 -11.73
C LYS A 203 -12.96 17.53 -11.68
N LEU A 204 -13.35 18.54 -10.91
CA LEU A 204 -14.71 19.07 -10.96
C LEU A 204 -14.98 19.70 -12.34
N SER A 205 -15.84 19.07 -13.13
CA SER A 205 -16.12 19.46 -14.52
C SER A 205 -17.51 20.09 -14.66
N ARG A 206 -17.76 21.19 -13.95
CA ARG A 206 -18.95 22.01 -14.20
C ARG A 206 -18.57 23.29 -14.92
N ARG A 207 -19.18 23.54 -16.08
CA ARG A 207 -18.99 24.79 -16.83
C ARG A 207 -19.75 25.91 -16.13
N TRP A 208 -19.01 26.84 -15.55
CA TRP A 208 -19.55 28.05 -14.94
C TRP A 208 -19.08 29.30 -15.71
N PRO A 209 -19.93 30.31 -15.88
CA PRO A 209 -19.45 31.65 -16.19
C PRO A 209 -18.63 32.20 -15.01
N ALA A 210 -17.99 33.37 -15.18
CA ALA A 210 -17.46 34.07 -14.03
C ALA A 210 -18.63 34.46 -13.11
N THR A 211 -18.51 34.19 -11.82
CA THR A 211 -19.62 34.25 -10.85
C THR A 211 -19.25 35.14 -9.67
N THR A 212 -20.13 36.05 -9.26
CA THR A 212 -19.90 36.94 -8.10
C THR A 212 -19.65 36.12 -6.83
N LEU A 213 -18.89 36.66 -5.87
CA LEU A 213 -18.68 35.97 -4.60
C LEU A 213 -20.00 35.76 -3.84
N THR A 214 -20.94 36.71 -3.93
CA THR A 214 -22.30 36.56 -3.39
C THR A 214 -23.00 35.32 -3.97
N ASP A 215 -22.94 35.12 -5.29
CA ASP A 215 -23.56 33.95 -5.93
C ASP A 215 -22.78 32.65 -5.67
N VAL A 216 -21.46 32.71 -5.50
CA VAL A 216 -20.66 31.57 -5.03
C VAL A 216 -21.13 31.12 -3.65
N VAL A 217 -21.32 32.06 -2.71
CA VAL A 217 -21.83 31.76 -1.36
C VAL A 217 -23.25 31.18 -1.42
N ARG A 218 -24.16 31.80 -2.19
CA ARG A 218 -25.53 31.28 -2.37
C ARG A 218 -25.55 29.88 -2.98
N THR A 219 -24.68 29.62 -3.95
CA THR A 219 -24.55 28.30 -4.56
C THR A 219 -24.04 27.27 -3.55
N ALA A 220 -23.08 27.63 -2.70
CA ALA A 220 -22.58 26.73 -1.65
C ALA A 220 -23.65 26.48 -0.57
N MET A 221 -24.41 27.50 -0.18
CA MET A 221 -25.55 27.38 0.74
C MET A 221 -26.61 26.40 0.23
N GLY A 222 -26.85 26.33 -1.08
CA GLY A 222 -27.79 25.37 -1.66
C GLY A 222 -27.37 23.90 -1.50
N ARG A 223 -26.11 23.61 -1.15
CA ARG A 223 -25.56 22.25 -1.01
C ARG A 223 -25.50 21.74 0.43
N VAL A 224 -25.89 22.55 1.40
CA VAL A 224 -25.77 22.24 2.83
C VAL A 224 -27.14 22.24 3.50
N GLU A 225 -27.32 21.34 4.46
CA GLU A 225 -28.51 21.35 5.32
C GLU A 225 -28.42 22.52 6.31
N GLY A 226 -29.55 23.10 6.69
CA GLY A 226 -29.56 24.20 7.67
C GLY A 226 -29.02 25.52 7.14
N TYR A 227 -28.97 25.72 5.81
CA TYR A 227 -28.49 26.93 5.15
C TYR A 227 -29.12 28.23 5.68
N GLN A 228 -30.33 28.16 6.24
CA GLN A 228 -31.03 29.28 6.88
C GLN A 228 -30.27 29.87 8.09
N ARG A 229 -29.31 29.13 8.65
CA ARG A 229 -28.41 29.59 9.72
C ARG A 229 -27.19 30.34 9.20
N VAL A 230 -26.93 30.29 7.90
CA VAL A 230 -25.81 31.00 7.26
C VAL A 230 -26.21 32.44 6.97
N GLN A 231 -25.46 33.39 7.51
CA GLN A 231 -25.62 34.82 7.24
C GLN A 231 -24.42 35.32 6.44
N HIS A 232 -24.67 36.00 5.32
CA HIS A 232 -23.63 36.65 4.53
C HIS A 232 -23.95 38.12 4.32
N THR A 233 -22.92 38.96 4.32
CA THR A 233 -23.03 40.38 3.91
C THR A 233 -22.94 40.46 2.39
N ASP A 234 -23.17 41.64 1.81
CA ASP A 234 -22.92 41.86 0.39
C ASP A 234 -21.42 41.70 0.04
N LEU A 235 -21.11 40.86 -0.94
CA LEU A 235 -19.77 40.47 -1.39
C LEU A 235 -19.53 40.82 -2.87
N GLU A 236 -20.31 41.74 -3.45
CA GLU A 236 -20.33 42.05 -4.89
C GLU A 236 -19.03 42.63 -5.48
N SER A 237 -18.01 42.90 -4.65
CA SER A 237 -16.76 43.53 -5.11
C SER A 237 -15.93 42.65 -6.06
N PHE A 238 -16.11 41.33 -6.05
CA PHE A 238 -15.37 40.41 -6.92
C PHE A 238 -16.23 39.30 -7.50
N ALA A 239 -15.79 38.79 -8.66
CA ALA A 239 -16.23 37.55 -9.24
C ALA A 239 -15.08 36.54 -9.33
N VAL A 240 -15.39 35.28 -9.13
CA VAL A 240 -14.47 34.15 -9.33
C VAL A 240 -14.48 33.78 -10.81
N ARG A 241 -13.30 33.62 -11.41
CA ARG A 241 -13.15 33.18 -12.80
C ARG A 241 -13.76 31.80 -13.00
N SER A 242 -14.40 31.60 -14.16
CA SER A 242 -15.06 30.36 -14.59
C SER A 242 -14.34 29.07 -14.20
N ARG A 243 -13.02 29.00 -14.40
CA ARG A 243 -12.22 27.79 -14.13
C ARG A 243 -12.16 27.37 -12.66
N ALA A 244 -12.43 28.28 -11.72
CA ALA A 244 -12.29 28.04 -10.29
C ALA A 244 -13.63 28.05 -9.54
N VAL A 245 -14.73 28.49 -10.16
CA VAL A 245 -16.04 28.64 -9.50
C VAL A 245 -16.48 27.36 -8.80
N GLU A 246 -16.50 26.23 -9.51
CA GLU A 246 -16.96 24.96 -8.92
C GLU A 246 -16.07 24.50 -7.75
N ALA A 247 -14.75 24.71 -7.85
CA ALA A 247 -13.82 24.35 -6.78
C ALA A 247 -14.01 25.21 -5.53
N VAL A 248 -14.21 26.52 -5.69
CA VAL A 248 -14.46 27.44 -4.58
C VAL A 248 -15.82 27.18 -3.95
N VAL A 249 -16.87 26.96 -4.75
CA VAL A 249 -18.22 26.59 -4.27
C VAL A 249 -18.15 25.28 -3.48
N HIS A 250 -17.43 24.28 -3.98
CA HIS A 250 -17.33 22.98 -3.31
C HIS A 250 -16.55 23.09 -1.99
N ALA A 251 -15.39 23.75 -1.99
CA ALA A 251 -14.62 23.98 -0.77
C ALA A 251 -15.43 24.76 0.26
N LEU A 252 -16.13 25.82 -0.14
CA LEU A 252 -17.01 26.59 0.73
C LEU A 252 -18.17 25.76 1.27
N ALA A 253 -18.84 24.96 0.44
CA ALA A 253 -19.94 24.11 0.87
C ALA A 253 -19.48 23.10 1.94
N VAL A 254 -18.28 22.53 1.78
CA VAL A 254 -17.69 21.64 2.78
C VAL A 254 -17.38 22.37 4.10
N LEU A 255 -16.85 23.59 4.02
CA LEU A 255 -16.59 24.40 5.21
C LEU A 255 -17.89 24.80 5.93
N LEU A 256 -18.93 25.16 5.18
CA LEU A 256 -20.25 25.47 5.71
C LEU A 256 -20.92 24.25 6.34
N ASP A 257 -20.85 23.06 5.71
CA ASP A 257 -21.37 21.81 6.29
C ASP A 257 -20.72 21.52 7.65
N ASN A 258 -19.40 21.64 7.74
CA ASN A 258 -18.66 21.50 8.99
C ASN A 258 -19.10 22.53 10.03
N ALA A 259 -19.10 23.82 9.67
CA ALA A 259 -19.50 24.90 10.57
C ALA A 259 -20.91 24.70 11.13
N LEU A 260 -21.87 24.33 10.27
CA LEU A 260 -23.26 24.11 10.65
C LEU A 260 -23.45 22.87 11.53
N ARG A 261 -22.71 21.79 11.25
CA ARG A 261 -22.77 20.52 11.99
C ARG A 261 -22.15 20.62 13.39
N TYR A 262 -21.07 21.38 13.55
CA TYR A 262 -20.39 21.55 14.85
C TYR A 262 -20.88 22.75 15.66
N SER A 263 -21.74 23.59 15.07
CA SER A 263 -22.39 24.72 15.75
C SER A 263 -23.71 24.32 16.42
N PRO A 264 -24.01 24.81 17.64
CA PRO A 264 -25.31 24.62 18.28
C PRO A 264 -26.48 25.04 17.37
N PRO A 265 -27.65 24.39 17.43
CA PRO A 265 -28.73 24.56 16.46
C PRO A 265 -29.25 26.01 16.35
N ASN A 266 -29.15 26.80 17.43
CA ASN A 266 -29.56 28.20 17.46
C ASN A 266 -28.45 29.18 17.03
N ALA A 267 -27.22 28.72 16.90
CA ALA A 267 -26.09 29.54 16.46
C ALA A 267 -26.13 29.79 14.96
N ARG A 268 -25.71 31.01 14.57
CA ARG A 268 -25.53 31.42 13.17
C ARG A 268 -24.09 31.16 12.74
N VAL A 269 -23.92 30.90 11.45
CA VAL A 269 -22.61 30.84 10.79
C VAL A 269 -22.48 32.09 9.93
N HIS A 270 -21.41 32.86 10.13
CA HIS A 270 -21.20 34.12 9.45
C HIS A 270 -20.21 33.95 8.30
N VAL A 271 -20.57 34.44 7.13
CA VAL A 271 -19.72 34.50 5.94
C VAL A 271 -19.44 35.96 5.60
N SER A 272 -18.18 36.33 5.55
CA SER A 272 -17.75 37.70 5.25
C SER A 272 -16.60 37.73 4.24
N LEU A 273 -16.38 38.89 3.64
CA LEU A 273 -15.33 39.12 2.67
C LEU A 273 -14.36 40.18 3.21
N GLU A 274 -13.12 39.78 3.44
CA GLU A 274 -12.02 40.70 3.74
C GLU A 274 -11.19 40.91 2.46
N HIS A 275 -10.67 42.12 2.27
CA HIS A 275 -9.94 42.52 1.07
C HIS A 275 -8.48 42.80 1.44
N GLY A 276 -7.54 42.16 0.73
CA GLY A 276 -6.12 42.52 0.77
C GLY A 276 -5.67 43.13 -0.56
N ALA A 277 -4.42 43.61 -0.61
CA ALA A 277 -3.89 44.29 -1.79
C ALA A 277 -4.00 43.46 -3.09
N ASN A 278 -3.76 42.14 -3.02
CA ASN A 278 -3.76 41.23 -4.19
C ASN A 278 -4.57 39.94 -3.96
N ALA A 279 -5.49 39.92 -2.99
CA ALA A 279 -6.27 38.73 -2.67
C ALA A 279 -7.62 39.10 -2.04
N ALA A 280 -8.59 38.22 -2.22
CA ALA A 280 -9.86 38.23 -1.50
C ALA A 280 -9.88 37.09 -0.48
N PHE A 281 -10.37 37.37 0.72
CA PHE A 281 -10.46 36.42 1.81
C PHE A 281 -11.92 36.16 2.12
N LEU A 282 -12.40 34.96 1.79
CA LEU A 282 -13.74 34.53 2.16
C LEU A 282 -13.67 33.85 3.53
N VAL A 283 -14.20 34.51 4.54
CA VAL A 283 -14.09 34.11 5.95
C VAL A 283 -15.40 33.48 6.40
N VAL A 284 -15.33 32.27 6.94
CA VAL A 284 -16.43 31.54 7.58
C VAL A 284 -16.14 31.46 9.07
N ASP A 285 -16.96 32.12 9.87
CA ASP A 285 -16.92 32.08 11.32
C ASP A 285 -18.10 31.26 11.86
N ASP A 286 -17.77 30.23 12.63
CA ASP A 286 -18.74 29.45 13.38
C ASP A 286 -18.71 29.80 14.87
N ALA A 287 -19.77 29.40 15.59
CA ALA A 287 -19.85 29.46 17.05
C ALA A 287 -19.92 28.03 17.63
N GLY A 288 -19.15 27.13 17.01
CA GLY A 288 -19.14 25.71 17.32
C GLY A 288 -18.28 25.34 18.51
N LEU A 289 -18.28 24.04 18.80
CA LEU A 289 -17.40 23.46 19.81
C LEU A 289 -15.94 23.79 19.46
N ARG A 290 -15.19 24.26 20.45
CA ARG A 290 -13.77 24.58 20.30
C ARG A 290 -13.03 23.34 19.76
N MET A 291 -12.29 23.52 18.68
CA MET A 291 -11.39 22.50 18.18
C MET A 291 -10.22 22.33 19.16
N GLU A 292 -9.98 21.12 19.64
CA GLU A 292 -8.79 20.80 20.45
C GLU A 292 -7.51 21.06 19.65
N ASP A 293 -6.42 21.42 20.32
CA ASP A 293 -5.17 21.84 19.67
C ASP A 293 -4.58 20.73 18.78
N GLU A 294 -4.70 19.46 19.18
CA GLU A 294 -4.30 18.30 18.38
C GLU A 294 -5.10 18.20 17.08
N ARG A 295 -6.42 18.40 17.17
CA ARG A 295 -7.32 18.35 16.01
C ARG A 295 -7.10 19.52 15.06
N LEU A 296 -6.79 20.71 15.60
CA LEU A 296 -6.44 21.87 14.81
C LEU A 296 -5.09 21.69 14.10
N THR A 297 -4.12 21.08 14.77
CA THR A 297 -2.82 20.71 14.18
C THR A 297 -3.01 19.74 13.02
N TRP A 298 -3.75 18.65 13.25
CA TRP A 298 -4.12 17.72 12.18
C TRP A 298 -4.84 18.40 11.02
N ALA A 299 -5.80 19.28 11.30
CA ALA A 299 -6.55 19.99 10.26
C ALA A 299 -5.62 20.89 9.41
N ARG A 300 -4.65 21.57 10.04
CA ARG A 300 -3.63 22.38 9.36
C ARG A 300 -2.67 21.51 8.54
N GLU A 301 -2.24 20.37 9.05
CA GLU A 301 -1.44 19.40 8.29
C GLU A 301 -2.19 18.92 7.04
N VAL A 302 -3.48 18.61 7.17
CA VAL A 302 -4.32 18.27 6.01
C VAL A 302 -4.38 19.43 5.01
N MET A 303 -4.54 20.67 5.47
CA MET A 303 -4.57 21.86 4.59
C MET A 303 -3.23 22.17 3.92
N SER A 304 -2.10 21.83 4.55
CA SER A 304 -0.76 21.96 3.94
C SER A 304 -0.66 21.17 2.63
N GLY A 305 -1.44 20.10 2.51
CA GLY A 305 -1.45 19.22 1.36
C GLY A 305 -0.24 18.28 1.32
N GLU A 306 0.46 18.04 2.43
CA GLU A 306 1.54 17.05 2.48
C GLU A 306 1.02 15.60 2.33
N GLN A 307 -0.25 15.35 2.65
CA GLN A 307 -0.89 14.02 2.65
C GLN A 307 -1.91 13.83 1.50
N ARG A 308 -1.64 14.32 0.29
CA ARG A 308 -2.61 14.33 -0.83
C ARG A 308 -2.93 12.96 -1.44
N ASP A 309 -1.97 12.03 -1.43
CA ASP A 309 -1.98 10.99 -2.46
C ASP A 309 -2.52 9.62 -2.03
N ASP A 310 -2.82 9.42 -0.74
CA ASP A 310 -3.14 8.09 -0.24
C ASP A 310 -4.61 7.93 0.19
N ILE A 311 -5.44 7.56 -0.78
CA ILE A 311 -6.86 7.23 -0.57
C ILE A 311 -7.06 6.03 0.37
N THR A 312 -6.03 5.20 0.55
CA THR A 312 -6.09 4.02 1.44
C THR A 312 -5.96 4.41 2.92
N ARG A 313 -5.51 5.64 3.21
CA ARG A 313 -5.35 6.17 4.58
C ARG A 313 -6.57 6.92 5.10
N LEU A 314 -7.71 6.85 4.42
CA LEU A 314 -8.93 7.49 4.88
C LEU A 314 -9.52 6.84 6.15
N GLY A 315 -9.14 5.60 6.46
CA GLY A 315 -9.61 4.86 7.64
C GLY A 315 -11.08 4.43 7.54
N ALA A 316 -11.60 3.82 8.61
CA ALA A 316 -12.97 3.29 8.65
C ALA A 316 -14.06 4.38 8.68
N TYR A 317 -13.73 5.55 9.22
CA TYR A 317 -14.63 6.71 9.31
C TYR A 317 -13.97 7.91 8.63
N PRO A 318 -14.06 7.99 7.29
CA PRO A 318 -13.25 8.91 6.52
C PRO A 318 -13.69 10.37 6.71
N GLN A 319 -12.83 11.18 7.31
CA GLN A 319 -13.02 12.64 7.45
C GLN A 319 -12.61 13.34 6.16
N THR A 320 -13.44 13.18 5.11
CA THR A 320 -13.07 13.58 3.74
C THR A 320 -13.15 15.08 3.48
N GLY A 321 -14.03 15.81 4.16
CA GLY A 321 -14.30 17.22 3.84
C GLY A 321 -13.05 18.09 3.76
N LEU A 322 -12.28 18.18 4.85
CA LEU A 322 -11.05 18.98 4.86
C LEU A 322 -10.02 18.50 3.82
N ARG A 323 -9.90 17.18 3.61
CA ARG A 323 -9.01 16.64 2.58
C ARG A 323 -9.43 17.07 1.18
N VAL A 324 -10.73 17.05 0.88
CA VAL A 324 -11.28 17.53 -0.40
C VAL A 324 -11.00 19.01 -0.60
N ALA A 325 -11.27 19.84 0.41
CA ALA A 325 -10.99 21.28 0.35
C ALA A 325 -9.49 21.55 0.11
N SER A 326 -8.60 20.79 0.76
CA SER A 326 -7.15 20.86 0.54
C SER A 326 -6.76 20.48 -0.90
N VAL A 327 -7.25 19.34 -1.42
CA VAL A 327 -6.96 18.91 -2.80
C VAL A 327 -7.45 19.96 -3.81
N LEU A 328 -8.65 20.52 -3.62
CA LEU A 328 -9.19 21.57 -4.49
C LEU A 328 -8.37 22.86 -4.40
N ALA A 329 -7.98 23.28 -3.20
CA ALA A 329 -7.16 24.47 -2.99
C ALA A 329 -5.87 24.38 -3.80
N HIS A 330 -5.16 23.26 -3.65
CA HIS A 330 -3.92 23.00 -4.37
C HIS A 330 -4.10 22.85 -5.88
N GLN A 331 -5.14 22.14 -6.32
CA GLN A 331 -5.38 21.89 -7.74
C GLN A 331 -5.76 23.16 -8.52
N TYR A 332 -6.47 24.10 -7.88
CA TYR A 332 -6.96 25.32 -8.54
C TYR A 332 -6.17 26.58 -8.17
N GLY A 333 -5.26 26.50 -7.21
CA GLY A 333 -4.34 27.57 -6.83
C GLY A 333 -4.91 28.57 -5.82
N PHE A 334 -5.82 28.15 -4.93
CA PHE A 334 -6.22 28.93 -3.76
C PHE A 334 -5.70 28.29 -2.48
N ARG A 335 -5.90 28.93 -1.32
CA ARG A 335 -5.55 28.33 -0.01
C ARG A 335 -6.75 28.30 0.91
N VAL A 336 -6.74 27.37 1.87
CA VAL A 336 -7.69 27.32 2.97
C VAL A 336 -6.91 27.31 4.27
N GLU A 337 -7.21 28.25 5.14
CA GLU A 337 -6.55 28.42 6.44
C GLU A 337 -7.56 28.26 7.56
N LEU A 338 -7.13 27.63 8.67
CA LEU A 338 -7.97 27.36 9.82
C LEU A 338 -7.34 27.97 11.08
N THR A 339 -8.15 28.75 11.79
CA THR A 339 -7.78 29.40 13.05
C THR A 339 -8.86 29.14 14.10
N ALA A 340 -8.45 28.86 15.32
CA ALA A 340 -9.33 28.70 16.46
C ALA A 340 -8.55 29.07 17.75
N PRO A 341 -9.23 29.63 18.78
CA PRO A 341 -10.62 30.08 18.75
C PRO A 341 -10.78 31.39 17.96
N ASN A 342 -11.95 31.58 17.34
CA ASN A 342 -12.34 32.87 16.76
C ASN A 342 -13.05 33.77 17.80
N LEU A 343 -13.56 34.92 17.38
CA LEU A 343 -14.28 35.87 18.25
C LEU A 343 -15.55 35.29 18.88
N TYR A 344 -16.15 34.26 18.29
CA TYR A 344 -17.33 33.57 18.78
C TYR A 344 -16.98 32.33 19.63
N GLY A 345 -15.69 32.07 19.88
CA GLY A 345 -15.20 30.90 20.60
C GLY A 345 -15.15 29.61 19.77
N GLY A 346 -15.56 29.66 18.50
CA GLY A 346 -15.57 28.56 17.55
C GLY A 346 -14.35 28.55 16.62
N THR A 347 -14.54 28.04 15.41
CA THR A 347 -13.52 27.95 14.38
C THR A 347 -13.74 29.00 13.29
N ARG A 348 -12.64 29.61 12.82
CA ARG A 348 -12.60 30.46 11.65
C ARG A 348 -11.88 29.74 10.50
N ALA A 349 -12.58 29.56 9.39
CA ALA A 349 -12.02 29.06 8.15
C ALA A 349 -11.93 30.18 7.10
N ILE A 350 -10.78 30.29 6.43
CA ILE A 350 -10.49 31.38 5.49
C ILE A 350 -10.11 30.78 4.15
N ILE A 351 -10.89 31.05 3.10
CA ILE A 351 -10.49 30.74 1.72
C ILE A 351 -9.76 31.96 1.16
N VAL A 352 -8.46 31.81 0.89
CA VAL A 352 -7.61 32.85 0.30
C VAL A 352 -7.63 32.70 -1.21
N LEU A 353 -8.33 33.62 -1.89
CA LEU A 353 -8.44 33.67 -3.33
C LEU A 353 -7.43 34.70 -3.88
N PRO A 354 -6.37 34.26 -4.59
CA PRO A 354 -5.40 35.20 -5.14
C PRO A 354 -5.98 35.88 -6.41
N GLN A 355 -5.41 37.02 -6.79
CA GLN A 355 -5.93 37.87 -7.87
C GLN A 355 -6.11 37.12 -9.21
N GLU A 356 -5.31 36.10 -9.49
CA GLU A 356 -5.39 35.30 -10.72
C GLU A 356 -6.66 34.44 -10.81
N LEU A 357 -7.36 34.24 -9.69
CA LEU A 357 -8.68 33.59 -9.62
C LEU A 357 -9.84 34.59 -9.65
N LEU A 358 -9.54 35.88 -9.50
CA LEU A 358 -10.53 36.93 -9.39
C LEU A 358 -10.65 37.72 -10.70
N THR A 359 -11.83 38.29 -10.89
CA THR A 359 -12.16 39.24 -11.93
C THR A 359 -13.19 40.22 -11.38
N THR A 360 -13.34 41.37 -12.02
CA THR A 360 -14.45 42.27 -11.74
C THR A 360 -15.75 41.66 -12.29
N PRO A 361 -16.89 41.81 -11.61
CA PRO A 361 -18.18 41.45 -12.18
C PRO A 361 -18.38 42.17 -13.53
N GLY A 362 -18.61 41.41 -14.61
CA GLY A 362 -19.07 42.00 -15.87
C GLY A 362 -20.55 42.40 -15.79
N PRO A 363 -21.11 43.15 -16.76
CA PRO A 363 -22.55 43.38 -16.81
C PRO A 363 -23.24 42.00 -16.83
N SER A 364 -24.09 41.78 -15.83
CA SER A 364 -24.78 40.52 -15.57
C SER A 364 -25.64 40.14 -16.79
N ARG A 365 -25.11 39.29 -17.67
CA ARG A 365 -25.97 38.49 -18.56
C ARG A 365 -26.58 37.41 -17.65
N PRO A 366 -27.91 37.31 -17.55
CA PRO A 366 -28.53 36.36 -16.64
C PRO A 366 -28.07 34.95 -17.01
N VAL A 367 -27.24 34.38 -16.14
CA VAL A 367 -27.07 32.94 -16.05
C VAL A 367 -28.46 32.41 -15.67
N PRO A 368 -29.02 31.38 -16.32
CA PRO A 368 -30.24 30.76 -15.81
C PRO A 368 -29.91 30.23 -14.42
N ALA A 369 -30.30 31.01 -13.41
CA ALA A 369 -30.26 30.61 -12.03
C ALA A 369 -31.11 29.34 -11.94
N GLN A 370 -30.50 28.23 -11.54
CA GLN A 370 -31.25 27.28 -10.75
C GLN A 370 -31.51 28.01 -9.43
N THR A 371 -32.59 28.79 -9.42
CA THR A 371 -33.06 29.52 -8.25
C THR A 371 -33.43 28.51 -7.19
N VAL A 372 -32.61 28.41 -6.15
CA VAL A 372 -33.10 28.04 -4.82
C VAL A 372 -34.21 29.05 -4.48
N PRO A 373 -35.47 28.63 -4.25
CA PRO A 373 -36.56 29.58 -4.15
C PRO A 373 -36.50 30.27 -2.78
N VAL A 374 -36.22 31.57 -2.77
CA VAL A 374 -36.57 32.45 -1.65
C VAL A 374 -38.02 32.89 -1.87
N ALA A 375 -38.90 32.51 -0.95
CA ALA A 375 -40.32 32.82 -1.02
C ALA A 375 -40.59 34.32 -0.85
N ARG A 376 -41.21 34.93 -1.88
CA ARG A 376 -42.20 36.01 -1.74
C ARG A 376 -43.13 36.01 -2.98
N PRO A 377 -44.45 36.18 -2.83
CA PRO A 377 -45.40 35.98 -3.92
C PRO A 377 -45.67 37.28 -4.69
N ALA A 378 -45.40 37.28 -6.00
CA ALA A 378 -46.03 38.21 -6.95
C ALA A 378 -46.00 37.59 -8.36
N ALA A 379 -47.13 37.71 -9.05
CA ALA A 379 -47.45 37.08 -10.33
C ALA A 379 -46.50 37.46 -11.49
N VAL A 380 -46.25 36.49 -12.38
CA VAL A 380 -45.51 36.69 -13.64
C VAL A 380 -46.41 36.24 -14.81
N PRO A 381 -46.63 37.09 -15.85
CA PRO A 381 -47.28 36.71 -17.11
C PRO A 381 -46.32 35.93 -18.04
N PRO A 382 -46.81 35.16 -19.03
CA PRO A 382 -45.98 34.24 -19.79
C PRO A 382 -45.13 34.95 -20.85
N ALA A 383 -43.90 34.47 -21.06
CA ALA A 383 -42.96 34.92 -22.09
C ALA A 383 -42.11 33.72 -22.59
N PRO A 384 -41.59 33.75 -23.82
CA PRO A 384 -41.81 32.72 -24.83
C PRO A 384 -40.76 31.59 -24.89
N LEU A 385 -41.17 30.49 -25.51
CA LEU A 385 -40.38 29.32 -25.88
C LEU A 385 -39.17 29.70 -26.76
N PRO A 386 -37.98 29.10 -26.58
CA PRO A 386 -36.92 29.15 -27.58
C PRO A 386 -37.27 28.25 -28.77
N ALA A 387 -37.16 28.79 -29.97
CA ALA A 387 -37.25 28.06 -31.23
C ALA A 387 -36.16 26.99 -31.30
N LEU A 388 -36.58 25.72 -31.43
CA LEU A 388 -35.74 24.64 -31.90
C LEU A 388 -35.50 24.84 -33.39
N LEU A 389 -34.23 24.72 -33.78
CA LEU A 389 -33.79 24.68 -35.17
C LEU A 389 -34.49 23.50 -35.87
N THR A 390 -35.14 23.81 -36.99
CA THR A 390 -35.69 22.85 -37.94
C THR A 390 -34.56 22.12 -38.67
N GLU A 391 -34.49 20.79 -38.52
CA GLU A 391 -33.94 19.89 -39.54
C GLU A 391 -35.09 19.03 -40.10
N PRO A 392 -35.08 18.69 -41.40
CA PRO A 392 -36.24 18.12 -42.07
C PRO A 392 -36.45 16.63 -41.73
N GLU A 393 -37.71 16.27 -41.53
CA GLU A 393 -38.20 14.91 -41.36
C GLU A 393 -38.31 14.20 -42.73
N PRO A 394 -37.80 12.96 -42.89
CA PRO A 394 -38.21 12.09 -43.99
C PRO A 394 -39.33 11.14 -43.55
N GLU A 395 -40.35 11.03 -44.40
CA GLU A 395 -41.49 10.11 -44.31
C GLU A 395 -41.10 8.61 -44.26
N PRO A 396 -41.99 7.73 -43.76
CA PRO A 396 -41.67 6.34 -43.45
C PRO A 396 -41.68 5.44 -44.69
N MET A 397 -40.57 4.73 -44.93
CA MET A 397 -40.52 3.57 -45.83
C MET A 397 -40.38 2.26 -45.03
N THR A 398 -41.14 1.26 -45.48
CA THR A 398 -41.23 -0.12 -45.01
C THR A 398 -39.87 -0.84 -44.87
N PRO A 399 -39.73 -1.81 -43.95
CA PRO A 399 -38.46 -2.45 -43.69
C PRO A 399 -38.12 -3.50 -44.77
N ALA A 400 -36.96 -3.33 -45.41
CA ALA A 400 -36.27 -4.38 -46.13
C ALA A 400 -35.10 -4.89 -45.28
N THR A 401 -35.06 -6.20 -45.07
CA THR A 401 -34.00 -6.96 -44.38
C THR A 401 -32.62 -6.69 -44.97
N PRO A 402 -31.58 -6.46 -44.15
CA PRO A 402 -30.20 -6.68 -44.55
C PRO A 402 -29.52 -7.81 -43.76
N GLU A 403 -28.76 -8.57 -44.52
CA GLU A 403 -27.84 -9.66 -44.19
C GLU A 403 -26.63 -9.16 -43.37
N PRO A 404 -26.10 -9.93 -42.40
CA PRO A 404 -24.96 -9.50 -41.59
C PRO A 404 -23.62 -9.82 -42.28
N VAL A 405 -22.76 -8.80 -42.43
CA VAL A 405 -21.34 -8.94 -42.81
C VAL A 405 -20.48 -8.98 -41.54
N ALA A 406 -19.49 -9.88 -41.58
CA ALA A 406 -18.70 -10.41 -40.47
C ALA A 406 -17.74 -9.43 -39.77
N GLU A 407 -17.62 -9.60 -38.45
CA GLU A 407 -16.47 -9.15 -37.63
C GLU A 407 -15.41 -10.27 -37.53
N PRO A 408 -14.09 -9.93 -37.48
CA PRO A 408 -13.02 -10.91 -37.49
C PRO A 408 -12.75 -11.54 -36.12
N ALA A 409 -12.45 -12.84 -36.15
CA ALA A 409 -12.21 -13.72 -35.01
C ALA A 409 -10.72 -13.87 -34.67
N TRP A 410 -10.43 -13.85 -33.37
CA TRP A 410 -9.34 -14.58 -32.68
C TRP A 410 -9.58 -14.39 -31.17
N ALA A 411 -9.46 -15.35 -30.25
CA ALA A 411 -9.25 -16.78 -30.31
C ALA A 411 -9.99 -17.37 -29.08
N ARG A 412 -10.88 -18.34 -29.29
CA ARG A 412 -11.51 -19.14 -28.23
C ARG A 412 -10.61 -20.34 -27.94
N THR A 413 -10.14 -20.46 -26.70
CA THR A 413 -9.56 -21.70 -26.18
C THR A 413 -10.70 -22.68 -25.92
N GLU A 414 -10.60 -23.88 -26.49
CA GLU A 414 -11.54 -24.97 -26.33
C GLU A 414 -11.52 -25.52 -24.88
N GLU A 415 -12.71 -25.69 -24.32
CA GLU A 415 -12.99 -26.34 -23.05
C GLU A 415 -13.14 -27.86 -23.30
N PRO A 416 -12.41 -28.74 -22.59
CA PRO A 416 -12.55 -30.18 -22.79
C PRO A 416 -13.77 -30.75 -22.04
N ALA A 417 -14.43 -31.73 -22.68
CA ALA A 417 -15.63 -32.41 -22.22
C ALA A 417 -15.46 -33.18 -20.89
N PRO A 418 -16.54 -33.40 -20.12
CA PRO A 418 -16.49 -34.06 -18.82
C PRO A 418 -16.35 -35.59 -18.93
N THR A 419 -15.45 -36.15 -18.12
CA THR A 419 -15.27 -37.59 -17.86
C THR A 419 -16.40 -38.14 -16.98
N PRO A 420 -16.92 -39.36 -17.22
CA PRO A 420 -17.94 -39.98 -16.36
C PRO A 420 -17.38 -40.47 -15.02
N GLU A 421 -18.16 -40.22 -13.96
CA GLU A 421 -17.91 -40.60 -12.56
C GLU A 421 -18.19 -42.10 -12.32
N PRO A 422 -17.34 -42.84 -11.57
CA PRO A 422 -17.61 -44.23 -11.21
C PRO A 422 -18.53 -44.35 -9.99
N ALA A 423 -19.42 -45.35 -10.03
CA ALA A 423 -20.43 -45.67 -9.02
C ALA A 423 -19.84 -46.06 -7.64
N PRO A 424 -20.57 -45.82 -6.53
CA PRO A 424 -20.09 -46.11 -5.18
C PRO A 424 -20.21 -47.61 -4.82
N ALA A 425 -19.19 -48.14 -4.13
CA ALA A 425 -19.18 -49.46 -3.52
C ALA A 425 -19.83 -49.45 -2.12
N PRO A 426 -20.36 -50.59 -1.62
CA PRO A 426 -21.21 -50.62 -0.43
C PRO A 426 -20.44 -50.57 0.90
N GLU A 427 -21.04 -49.95 1.91
CA GLU A 427 -20.57 -49.87 3.31
C GLU A 427 -20.56 -51.23 4.02
N PRO A 428 -19.57 -51.51 4.89
CA PRO A 428 -19.66 -52.56 5.89
C PRO A 428 -20.10 -52.01 7.26
N ASP A 429 -20.93 -52.80 7.95
CA ASP A 429 -21.51 -52.58 9.28
C ASP A 429 -20.49 -52.30 10.43
N PRO A 430 -20.91 -51.63 11.51
CA PRO A 430 -20.02 -51.21 12.59
C PRO A 430 -19.80 -52.31 13.63
N ARG A 431 -18.57 -52.40 14.15
CA ARG A 431 -18.26 -53.02 15.45
C ARG A 431 -17.50 -52.05 16.37
N PRO A 432 -17.64 -52.17 17.70
CA PRO A 432 -17.42 -51.07 18.61
C PRO A 432 -16.04 -51.09 19.28
N GLY A 433 -15.53 -49.89 19.57
CA GLY A 433 -14.61 -49.65 20.70
C GLY A 433 -13.23 -49.11 20.34
N SER A 434 -13.03 -47.80 20.41
CA SER A 434 -11.79 -47.19 20.91
C SER A 434 -12.03 -45.74 21.33
N ARG A 435 -11.64 -45.40 22.57
CA ARG A 435 -11.73 -44.09 23.23
C ARG A 435 -10.88 -43.03 22.50
N PRO A 436 -11.30 -41.75 22.40
CA PRO A 436 -10.44 -40.70 21.87
C PRO A 436 -9.43 -40.19 22.93
N ALA A 437 -8.21 -39.91 22.47
CA ALA A 437 -7.09 -39.41 23.25
C ALA A 437 -7.25 -37.94 23.67
N GLN A 438 -6.75 -37.59 24.85
CA GLN A 438 -6.72 -36.23 25.41
C GLN A 438 -5.55 -35.44 24.79
N THR A 439 -5.81 -34.22 24.31
CA THR A 439 -4.79 -33.29 23.80
C THR A 439 -4.26 -32.39 24.92
N THR A 440 -2.93 -32.23 24.97
CA THR A 440 -2.18 -31.39 25.91
C THR A 440 -1.43 -30.29 25.16
N THR A 441 -1.12 -29.17 25.82
CA THR A 441 -0.25 -28.11 25.28
C THR A 441 1.22 -28.41 25.57
N ALA A 442 2.15 -27.70 24.90
CA ALA A 442 3.61 -27.92 25.01
C ALA A 442 4.22 -27.71 26.42
N SER A 443 3.43 -27.34 27.43
CA SER A 443 3.85 -27.23 28.84
C SER A 443 3.09 -28.18 29.78
N GLY A 444 2.40 -29.20 29.26
CA GLY A 444 1.89 -30.33 30.05
C GLY A 444 0.62 -30.09 30.88
N LEU A 445 -0.06 -28.95 30.74
CA LEU A 445 -1.33 -28.68 31.42
C LEU A 445 -2.54 -29.05 30.53
N THR A 446 -3.56 -29.66 31.15
CA THR A 446 -4.80 -30.11 30.50
C THR A 446 -5.74 -28.93 30.21
N VAL A 447 -6.18 -28.79 28.94
CA VAL A 447 -7.14 -27.75 28.52
C VAL A 447 -8.56 -28.25 28.74
N ARG A 448 -9.30 -27.60 29.65
CA ARG A 448 -10.72 -27.89 29.92
C ARG A 448 -11.58 -27.09 28.93
N ARG A 449 -12.15 -27.75 27.91
CA ARG A 449 -13.08 -27.11 26.96
C ARG A 449 -14.41 -26.80 27.68
N ARG A 450 -14.78 -25.52 27.77
CA ARG A 450 -16.09 -25.07 28.29
C ARG A 450 -17.17 -25.44 27.25
N GLY A 451 -18.16 -26.22 27.66
CA GLY A 451 -19.24 -26.71 26.79
C GLY A 451 -20.14 -25.59 26.27
N GLU A 452 -20.42 -25.65 24.97
CA GLU A 452 -21.42 -24.85 24.29
C GLU A 452 -22.83 -25.33 24.67
N ARG A 453 -23.72 -24.39 24.98
CA ARG A 453 -25.15 -24.65 25.26
C ARG A 453 -25.86 -25.07 23.97
N PRO A 454 -26.80 -26.04 24.00
CA PRO A 454 -27.60 -26.36 22.82
C PRO A 454 -28.56 -25.20 22.51
N ALA A 455 -28.54 -24.73 21.26
CA ALA A 455 -29.55 -23.82 20.74
C ALA A 455 -30.89 -24.55 20.60
N ALA A 456 -31.95 -23.91 21.10
CA ALA A 456 -33.31 -24.40 21.01
C ALA A 456 -33.81 -24.38 19.55
N ALA A 457 -34.57 -25.42 19.19
CA ALA A 457 -35.25 -25.58 17.92
C ALA A 457 -36.32 -24.51 17.64
N ARG A 458 -36.48 -24.17 16.35
CA ARG A 458 -37.63 -23.61 15.58
C ARG A 458 -37.05 -22.99 14.28
N SER A 459 -37.58 -23.07 13.05
CA SER A 459 -38.77 -23.64 12.41
C SER A 459 -38.62 -23.50 10.88
N GLY A 460 -39.03 -24.50 10.08
CA GLY A 460 -39.62 -24.38 8.72
C GLY A 460 -38.79 -23.85 7.52
N PRO A 461 -39.08 -24.28 6.28
CA PRO A 461 -38.43 -23.76 5.07
C PRO A 461 -38.89 -22.34 4.73
N GLU A 462 -37.93 -21.47 4.41
CA GLU A 462 -38.12 -20.06 4.08
C GLU A 462 -38.72 -19.92 2.66
N PRO A 463 -39.78 -19.11 2.45
CA PRO A 463 -40.28 -18.83 1.11
C PRO A 463 -39.36 -17.83 0.40
N VAL A 464 -39.11 -18.05 -0.89
CA VAL A 464 -38.41 -17.09 -1.75
C VAL A 464 -39.24 -15.80 -1.84
N VAL A 465 -38.68 -14.68 -1.38
CA VAL A 465 -39.32 -13.36 -1.42
C VAL A 465 -38.70 -12.50 -2.52
N GLU A 466 -39.50 -12.10 -3.50
CA GLU A 466 -39.11 -11.11 -4.52
C GLU A 466 -39.25 -9.66 -3.98
N PRO A 467 -38.23 -8.79 -4.16
CA PRO A 467 -38.30 -7.39 -3.71
C PRO A 467 -39.23 -6.53 -4.58
N GLY A 468 -40.10 -5.72 -3.96
CA GLY A 468 -40.89 -4.70 -4.66
C GLY A 468 -42.33 -4.48 -4.19
N ARG A 469 -42.84 -5.29 -3.26
CA ARG A 469 -44.22 -5.13 -2.76
C ARG A 469 -44.35 -4.08 -1.63
N PRO A 470 -45.48 -3.35 -1.55
CA PRO A 470 -45.75 -2.33 -0.51
C PRO A 470 -45.62 -2.85 0.92
N ALA A 471 -45.94 -4.13 1.14
CA ALA A 471 -45.82 -4.78 2.44
C ALA A 471 -44.35 -4.86 2.95
N VAL A 472 -43.39 -4.97 2.03
CA VAL A 472 -41.95 -5.00 2.37
C VAL A 472 -41.46 -3.59 2.74
N ALA A 473 -41.92 -2.56 2.00
CA ALA A 473 -41.64 -1.17 2.35
C ALA A 473 -42.24 -0.79 3.71
N ALA A 474 -43.45 -1.27 4.01
CA ALA A 474 -44.10 -1.09 5.31
C ALA A 474 -43.35 -1.82 6.44
N ALA A 475 -42.87 -3.05 6.19
CA ALA A 475 -42.06 -3.80 7.16
C ALA A 475 -40.71 -3.12 7.45
N TRP A 476 -40.07 -2.55 6.43
CA TRP A 476 -38.81 -1.81 6.55
C TRP A 476 -38.99 -0.46 7.29
N MET A 477 -40.08 0.26 7.01
CA MET A 477 -40.47 1.46 7.76
C MET A 477 -40.80 1.16 9.24
N ALA A 478 -41.41 0.01 9.53
CA ALA A 478 -41.68 -0.41 10.91
C ALA A 478 -40.40 -0.86 11.65
N GLY A 479 -39.43 -1.46 10.94
CA GLY A 479 -38.12 -1.81 11.50
C GLY A 479 -37.28 -0.59 11.86
N SER A 480 -37.24 0.41 10.97
CA SER A 480 -36.48 1.66 11.18
C SER A 480 -37.04 2.53 12.32
N ARG A 481 -38.37 2.57 12.51
CA ARG A 481 -39.00 3.25 13.67
C ARG A 481 -38.59 2.62 15.00
N ARG A 482 -38.65 1.28 15.10
CA ARG A 482 -38.21 0.57 16.33
C ARG A 482 -36.74 0.78 16.68
N SER A 483 -35.87 0.94 15.68
CA SER A 483 -34.45 1.23 15.91
C SER A 483 -34.20 2.67 16.42
N ARG A 484 -35.07 3.62 16.08
CA ARG A 484 -35.04 4.99 16.63
C ARG A 484 -35.55 5.05 18.06
N ASP A 485 -36.62 4.31 18.38
CA ASP A 485 -37.18 4.25 19.73
C ASP A 485 -36.23 3.55 20.72
N ASN A 486 -35.46 2.56 20.25
CA ASN A 486 -34.49 1.84 21.08
C ASN A 486 -33.16 2.62 21.31
N GLN A 487 -32.95 3.75 20.62
CA GLN A 487 -31.78 4.63 20.80
C GLN A 487 -32.02 5.76 21.80
N ASN A 488 -33.22 5.87 22.38
CA ASN A 488 -33.55 6.90 23.36
C ASN A 488 -34.29 6.29 24.56
N PRO A 489 -33.59 5.74 25.57
CA PRO A 489 -34.27 5.24 26.76
C PRO A 489 -34.90 6.42 27.53
N PRO A 490 -36.06 6.22 28.19
CA PRO A 490 -36.67 7.26 29.00
C PRO A 490 -35.74 7.63 30.16
N ARG A 491 -35.54 8.94 30.37
CA ARG A 491 -34.85 9.47 31.55
C ARG A 491 -35.62 9.04 32.80
N THR A 492 -34.99 8.21 33.63
CA THR A 492 -35.45 7.94 34.98
C THR A 492 -35.22 9.19 35.82
N ASP A 493 -36.32 9.77 36.28
CA ASP A 493 -36.37 10.86 37.25
C ASP A 493 -36.09 10.26 38.64
N GLU A 494 -34.84 10.35 39.12
CA GLU A 494 -34.51 10.05 40.51
C GLU A 494 -34.19 11.37 41.23
N GLY A 495 -35.18 11.83 42.00
CA GLY A 495 -35.11 13.01 42.83
C GLY A 495 -36.13 12.96 43.96
N ARG A 496 -35.94 12.03 44.90
CA ARG A 496 -36.25 12.26 46.33
C ARG A 496 -35.48 11.34 47.25
#